data_AF-A0A7S2I4W9-F1
#
_entry.id   AF-A0A7S2I4W9-F1
#
_cell.length_a   1.000
_cell.length_b   1.000
_cell.length_c   1.000
_cell.angle_alpha   90.00
_cell.angle_beta   90.00
_cell.angle_gamma   90.00
#
_symmetry.space_group_name_H-M   'P 1'
#
loop_
_entity.id
_entity.type
_entity.pdbx_description
1 polymer ?
#
loop_
_entity_poly.entity_id
_entity_poly.type
_entity_poly.pdbx_seq_one_letter_code
_entity_poly.pdbx_strand_id
1 'polypeptide(L)'
;GMKLLLASLKDGGPVAEAAVCAIQNLVRGNELNKTAVRELDGIRPLVATLAAQVTSDSLDDAEEVLETLTELAYDCKPNVEAIRTADGIPIIVSVLQATRIGTKVKQEALCSHRD
;
A
#
# COMPACT_ATOMS: atom_id res chain seq x y z
N GLY A 1 -2.46 -20.41 4.41
CA GLY A 1 -1.77 -19.22 4.96
C GLY A 1 -2.04 -18.00 4.10
N MET A 2 -1.30 -17.83 2.99
CA MET A 2 -1.35 -16.62 2.15
C MET A 2 -2.76 -16.16 1.74
N LYS A 3 -3.61 -17.09 1.28
CA LYS A 3 -5.00 -16.78 0.90
C LYS A 3 -5.82 -16.12 2.02
N LEU A 4 -5.57 -16.51 3.28
CA LEU A 4 -6.26 -15.92 4.43
C LEU A 4 -5.79 -14.48 4.67
N LEU A 5 -4.47 -14.23 4.61
CA LEU A 5 -3.91 -12.88 4.73
C LEU A 5 -4.48 -11.94 3.65
N LEU A 6 -4.55 -12.42 2.41
CA LEU A 6 -5.12 -11.65 1.30
C LEU A 6 -6.63 -11.40 1.46
N ALA A 7 -7.36 -12.34 2.06
CA ALA A 7 -8.78 -12.14 2.36
C ALA A 7 -8.99 -11.06 3.43
N SER A 8 -8.14 -11.05 4.46
CA SER A 8 -8.19 -10.09 5.57
C SER A 8 -7.96 -8.63 5.14
N LEU A 9 -7.35 -8.38 3.97
CA LEU A 9 -7.22 -7.02 3.42
C LEU A 9 -8.59 -6.36 3.13
N LYS A 10 -9.64 -7.17 2.92
CA LYS A 10 -11.00 -6.67 2.64
C LYS A 10 -11.77 -6.26 3.90
N ASP A 11 -11.34 -6.76 5.05
CA ASP A 11 -12.04 -6.52 6.33
C ASP A 11 -11.75 -5.11 6.87
N GLY A 12 -10.69 -4.46 6.38
CA GLY A 12 -10.25 -3.14 6.82
C GLY A 12 -9.75 -3.09 8.27
N GLY A 13 -9.36 -1.90 8.70
CA GLY A 13 -8.93 -1.64 10.08
C GLY A 13 -7.71 -2.45 10.53
N PRO A 14 -7.57 -2.70 11.84
CA PRO A 14 -6.34 -3.26 12.42
C PRO A 14 -5.95 -4.64 11.89
N VAL A 15 -6.92 -5.45 11.47
CA VAL A 15 -6.67 -6.78 10.91
C VAL A 15 -6.09 -6.66 9.50
N ALA A 16 -6.56 -5.71 8.70
CA ALA A 16 -5.99 -5.45 7.38
C ALA A 16 -4.57 -4.90 7.49
N GLU A 17 -4.31 -3.97 8.42
CA GLU A 17 -2.96 -3.44 8.70
C GLU A 17 -1.99 -4.57 9.08
N ALA A 18 -2.36 -5.41 10.04
CA ALA A 18 -1.56 -6.56 10.44
C ALA A 18 -1.33 -7.55 9.28
N ALA A 19 -2.33 -7.73 8.40
CA ALA A 19 -2.19 -8.56 7.22
C ALA A 19 -1.20 -7.97 6.21
N VAL A 20 -1.19 -6.65 5.99
CA VAL A 20 -0.22 -5.96 5.14
C VAL A 20 1.20 -6.19 5.68
N CYS A 21 1.46 -5.91 6.96
CA CYS A 21 2.77 -6.14 7.58
C CYS A 21 3.21 -7.61 7.49
N ALA A 22 2.28 -8.55 7.69
CA ALA A 22 2.59 -9.97 7.55
C ALA A 22 2.95 -10.34 6.12
N ILE A 23 2.21 -9.83 5.12
CA ILE A 23 2.50 -10.06 3.71
C ILE A 23 3.87 -9.47 3.35
N GLN A 24 4.16 -8.23 3.75
CA GLN A 24 5.43 -7.56 3.52
C GLN A 24 6.62 -8.42 3.99
N ASN A 25 6.57 -8.90 5.23
CA ASN A 25 7.61 -9.74 5.81
C ASN A 25 7.75 -11.09 5.10
N LEU A 26 6.65 -11.65 4.60
CA LEU A 26 6.67 -12.91 3.86
C LEU A 26 7.26 -12.76 2.45
N VAL A 27 7.05 -11.63 1.78
CA VAL A 27 7.51 -11.42 0.39
C VAL A 27 8.92 -10.87 0.29
N ARG A 28 9.41 -10.19 1.35
CA ARG A 28 10.76 -9.62 1.41
C ARG A 28 11.81 -10.71 1.17
N GLY A 29 12.55 -10.58 0.06
CA GLY A 29 13.58 -11.53 -0.35
C GLY A 29 13.07 -12.93 -0.72
N ASN A 30 11.77 -13.13 -0.94
CA ASN A 30 11.19 -14.44 -1.24
C ASN A 30 10.34 -14.43 -2.52
N GLU A 31 10.95 -14.85 -3.63
CA GLU A 31 10.31 -14.86 -4.95
C GLU A 31 9.11 -15.83 -5.06
N LEU A 32 9.12 -16.94 -4.31
CA LEU A 32 7.99 -17.86 -4.29
C LEU A 32 6.78 -17.22 -3.63
N ASN A 33 6.98 -16.46 -2.54
CA ASN A 33 5.90 -15.76 -1.87
C ASN A 33 5.40 -14.56 -2.70
N LYS A 34 6.30 -13.81 -3.37
CA LYS A 34 5.90 -12.78 -4.35
C LYS A 34 5.03 -13.35 -5.47
N THR A 35 5.42 -14.51 -6.00
CA THR A 35 4.66 -15.25 -7.01
C THR A 35 3.30 -15.70 -6.47
N ALA A 36 3.27 -16.28 -5.28
CA ALA A 36 2.03 -16.75 -4.65
C ALA A 36 1.04 -15.60 -4.40
N VAL A 37 1.51 -14.42 -3.97
CA VAL A 37 0.64 -13.24 -3.82
C VAL A 37 0.01 -12.86 -5.16
N ARG A 38 0.79 -12.78 -6.25
CA ARG A 38 0.27 -12.46 -7.58
C ARG A 38 -0.71 -13.51 -8.08
N GLU A 39 -0.37 -14.80 -7.97
CA GLU A 39 -1.20 -15.90 -8.47
C GLU A 39 -2.52 -16.06 -7.71
N LEU A 40 -2.54 -15.65 -6.44
CA LEU A 40 -3.75 -15.57 -5.62
C LEU A 40 -4.50 -14.24 -5.79
N ASP A 41 -4.12 -13.45 -6.79
CA ASP A 41 -4.71 -12.15 -7.11
C ASP A 41 -4.64 -11.12 -5.97
N GLY A 42 -3.60 -11.22 -5.14
CA GLY A 42 -3.40 -10.40 -3.95
C GLY A 42 -2.96 -8.96 -4.21
N ILE A 43 -2.44 -8.67 -5.42
CA ILE A 43 -2.02 -7.30 -5.80
C ILE A 43 -3.22 -6.36 -5.90
N ARG A 44 -4.36 -6.83 -6.43
CA ARG A 44 -5.57 -6.01 -6.56
C ARG A 44 -6.11 -5.54 -5.21
N PRO A 45 -6.30 -6.41 -4.20
CA PRO A 45 -6.64 -6.00 -2.85
C PRO A 45 -5.67 -4.99 -2.24
N LEU A 46 -4.34 -5.17 -2.40
CA LEU A 46 -3.35 -4.22 -1.88
C LEU A 46 -3.49 -2.83 -2.53
N VAL A 47 -3.72 -2.76 -3.85
CA VAL A 47 -3.99 -1.48 -4.53
C VAL A 47 -5.30 -0.86 -4.05
N ALA A 48 -6.33 -1.66 -3.82
CA ALA A 48 -7.62 -1.17 -3.30
C ALA A 48 -7.48 -0.64 -1.86
N THR A 49 -6.70 -1.31 -1.00
CA THR A 49 -6.35 -0.82 0.34
C THR A 49 -5.65 0.52 0.26
N LEU A 50 -4.66 0.67 -0.65
CA LEU A 50 -3.98 1.95 -0.85
C LEU A 50 -4.93 3.05 -1.34
N ALA A 51 -5.86 2.72 -2.24
CA ALA A 51 -6.83 3.66 -2.77
C ALA A 51 -7.80 4.17 -1.69
N ALA A 52 -8.20 3.30 -0.75
CA ALA A 52 -9.04 3.70 0.38
C ALA A 52 -8.35 4.77 1.26
N GLN A 53 -7.02 4.67 1.42
CA GLN A 53 -6.24 5.64 2.20
C GLN A 53 -6.16 7.03 1.54
N VAL A 54 -6.25 7.12 0.20
CA VAL A 54 -6.30 8.44 -0.48
C VAL A 54 -7.53 9.25 -0.06
N THR A 55 -8.59 8.56 0.38
CA THR A 55 -9.86 9.18 0.79
C THR A 55 -10.01 9.33 2.30
N SER A 56 -9.07 8.82 3.10
CA SER A 56 -9.11 8.95 4.57
C SER A 56 -8.46 10.24 5.05
N ASP A 57 -8.81 10.65 6.27
CA ASP A 57 -8.28 11.85 6.93
C ASP A 57 -6.79 11.71 7.34
N SER A 58 -6.26 10.48 7.31
CA SER A 58 -4.86 10.16 7.57
C SER A 58 -4.31 9.24 6.48
N LEU A 59 -3.00 9.34 6.23
CA LEU A 59 -2.24 8.48 5.32
C LEU A 59 -1.26 7.56 6.08
N ASP A 60 -1.42 7.43 7.40
CA ASP A 60 -0.46 6.71 8.25
C ASP A 60 -0.27 5.25 7.77
N ASP A 61 -1.34 4.54 7.37
CA ASP A 61 -1.21 3.15 6.90
C ASP A 61 -0.91 3.03 5.39
N ALA A 62 -0.86 4.15 4.65
CA ALA A 62 -0.53 4.13 3.22
C ALA A 62 0.95 3.77 2.98
N GLU A 63 1.83 4.11 3.91
CA GLU A 63 3.27 3.83 3.84
C GLU A 63 3.53 2.32 3.81
N GLU A 64 2.94 1.56 4.73
CA GLU A 64 3.11 0.09 4.82
C GLU A 64 2.62 -0.63 3.56
N VAL A 65 1.50 -0.17 2.99
CA VAL A 65 0.97 -0.72 1.74
C VAL A 65 1.90 -0.40 0.57
N LEU A 66 2.46 0.82 0.51
CA LEU A 66 3.44 1.21 -0.50
C LEU A 66 4.73 0.40 -0.40
N GLU A 67 5.25 0.18 0.81
CA GLU A 67 6.42 -0.66 1.02
C GLU A 67 6.15 -2.11 0.57
N THR A 68 4.98 -2.64 0.90
CA THR A 68 4.57 -3.99 0.47
C THR A 68 4.50 -4.11 -1.06
N LEU A 69 3.90 -3.13 -1.74
CA LEU A 69 3.86 -3.07 -3.21
C LEU A 69 5.26 -2.94 -3.82
N THR A 70 6.15 -2.20 -3.15
CA THR A 70 7.55 -2.03 -3.57
C THR A 70 8.32 -3.35 -3.48
N GLU A 71 8.20 -4.06 -2.37
CA GLU A 71 8.82 -5.39 -2.19
C GLU A 71 8.28 -6.40 -3.21
N LEU A 72 6.97 -6.38 -3.48
CA LEU A 72 6.35 -7.22 -4.50
C LEU A 72 6.86 -6.90 -5.91
N ALA A 73 7.12 -5.63 -6.22
CA ALA A 73 7.62 -5.17 -7.51
C ALA A 73 9.13 -5.38 -7.69
N TYR A 74 9.88 -5.37 -6.59
CA TYR A 74 11.33 -5.44 -6.60
C TYR A 74 11.82 -6.71 -7.28
N ASP A 75 12.59 -6.52 -8.36
CA ASP A 75 13.13 -7.57 -9.24
C ASP A 75 12.06 -8.55 -9.80
N CYS A 76 10.79 -8.14 -9.85
CA CYS A 76 9.69 -9.00 -10.27
C CYS A 76 8.83 -8.36 -11.36
N LYS A 77 9.28 -8.49 -12.61
CA LYS A 77 8.59 -7.92 -13.79
C LYS A 77 7.11 -8.31 -13.91
N PRO A 78 6.69 -9.57 -13.66
CA PRO A 78 5.27 -9.93 -13.68
C PRO A 78 4.44 -9.19 -12.62
N ASN A 79 5.02 -8.90 -11.45
CA ASN A 79 4.34 -8.17 -10.39
C ASN A 79 4.25 -6.67 -10.71
N VAL A 80 5.27 -6.08 -11.32
CA VAL A 80 5.22 -4.69 -11.85
C VAL A 80 4.06 -4.55 -12.82
N GLU A 81 3.91 -5.50 -13.75
CA GLU A 81 2.83 -5.49 -14.73
C GLU A 81 1.45 -5.70 -14.08
N ALA A 82 1.37 -6.55 -13.06
CA ALA A 82 0.14 -6.75 -12.30
C ALA A 82 -0.27 -5.50 -11.52
N ILE A 83 0.67 -4.77 -10.91
CA ILE A 83 0.41 -3.47 -10.25
C ILE A 83 -0.11 -2.46 -11.27
N ARG A 84 0.54 -2.37 -12.44
CA ARG A 84 0.09 -1.50 -13.54
C ARG A 84 -1.33 -1.83 -13.98
N THR A 85 -1.62 -3.12 -14.15
CA THR A 85 -2.93 -3.61 -14.62
C THR A 85 -4.02 -3.46 -13.56
N ALA A 86 -3.66 -3.39 -12.28
CA ALA A 86 -4.57 -3.10 -11.19
C ALA A 86 -4.81 -1.60 -10.97
N ASP A 87 -4.45 -0.75 -11.94
CA ASP A 87 -4.49 0.72 -11.83
C ASP A 87 -3.67 1.28 -10.65
N GLY A 88 -2.62 0.56 -10.23
CA GLY A 88 -1.79 0.94 -9.09
C GLY A 88 -0.98 2.22 -9.32
N ILE A 89 -0.54 2.49 -10.56
CA ILE A 89 0.29 3.68 -10.86
C ILE A 89 -0.46 4.99 -10.57
N PRO A 90 -1.68 5.23 -11.10
CA PRO A 90 -2.47 6.40 -10.73
C PRO A 90 -2.65 6.58 -9.22
N ILE A 91 -2.98 5.50 -8.50
CA ILE A 91 -3.20 5.53 -7.05
C ILE A 91 -1.92 5.92 -6.30
N ILE A 92 -0.78 5.29 -6.64
CA ILE A 92 0.52 5.62 -6.04
C ILE A 92 0.84 7.12 -6.26
N VAL A 93 0.61 7.65 -7.46
CA VAL A 93 0.82 9.08 -7.75
C VAL A 93 -0.11 9.95 -6.89
N SER A 94 -1.38 9.59 -6.73
CA SER A 94 -2.32 10.31 -5.88
C SER A 94 -1.89 10.34 -4.41
N VAL A 95 -1.43 9.21 -3.86
CA VAL A 95 -0.89 9.15 -2.49
C VAL A 95 0.31 10.07 -2.34
N LEU A 96 1.26 10.03 -3.28
CA LEU A 96 2.45 10.89 -3.27
C LEU A 96 2.11 12.38 -3.37
N GLN A 97 1.04 12.74 -4.08
CA GLN A 97 0.54 14.11 -4.14
C GLN A 97 -0.13 14.52 -2.82
N ALA A 98 -0.95 13.65 -2.23
CA ALA A 98 -1.65 13.90 -0.98
C ALA A 98 -0.67 14.08 0.20
N THR A 99 0.37 13.27 0.31
CA THR A 99 1.41 13.43 1.34
C THR A 99 2.17 14.75 1.20
N ARG A 100 2.44 15.18 -0.04
CA ARG A 100 3.07 16.48 -0.32
C ARG A 100 2.19 17.68 0.03
N ILE A 101 0.87 17.53 -0.03
CA ILE A 101 -0.08 18.58 0.39
C ILE A 101 -0.24 18.58 1.91
N GLY A 102 -0.39 17.41 2.54
CA GLY A 102 -0.51 17.30 4.00
C GLY A 102 0.70 17.86 4.76
N THR A 103 1.90 17.66 4.22
CA THR A 103 3.14 18.26 4.75
C THR A 103 3.18 19.78 4.64
N LYS A 104 2.64 20.37 3.56
CA LYS A 104 2.49 21.82 3.43
C LYS A 104 1.50 22.41 4.43
N VAL A 105 0.31 21.81 4.57
CA VAL A 105 -0.71 22.29 5.52
C VAL A 105 -0.22 22.20 6.97
N LYS A 106 0.48 21.12 7.35
CA LYS A 106 1.12 21.02 8.69
C LYS A 106 2.17 22.10 8.91
N GLN A 107 2.98 22.46 7.91
CA GLN A 107 3.96 23.55 8.03
C GLN A 107 3.29 24.92 8.17
N GLU A 108 2.25 25.21 7.37
CA GLU A 108 1.54 26.49 7.43
C GLU A 108 0.79 26.68 8.76
N ALA A 109 0.15 25.63 9.29
CA ALA A 109 -0.50 25.66 10.60
C ALA A 109 0.49 25.87 11.77
N LEU A 110 1.72 25.37 11.67
CA LEU A 110 2.77 25.61 12.66
C LEU A 110 3.29 27.05 12.63
N CYS A 111 3.26 27.71 11.47
CA CYS A 111 3.66 29.12 11.34
C CYS A 111 2.60 30.08 11.91
N SER A 112 1.30 29.79 11.77
CA SER A 112 0.21 30.66 12.26
C SER A 112 -0.08 30.60 13.77
N HIS A 113 0.55 29.70 14.52
CA HIS A 113 0.50 29.68 16.00
C HIS A 113 1.65 30.42 16.67
N ARG A 114 2.50 31.11 15.89
CA ARG A 114 3.64 31.89 16.37
C ARG A 114 3.46 33.40 16.28
N ASP A 115 2.31 33.87 15.82
CA ASP A 115 1.94 35.29 15.72
C ASP A 115 1.04 35.74 16.88
#